data_AF-A0A537J3E1-F1
#
_entry.id   AF-A0A537J3E1-F1
#
_cell.length_a   1.000
_cell.length_b   1.000
_cell.length_c   1.000
_cell.angle_alpha   90.00
_cell.angle_beta   90.00
_cell.angle_gamma   90.00
#
_symmetry.space_group_name_H-M   'P 1'
#
loop_
_entity.id
_entity.type
_entity.pdbx_description
1 polymer ?
#
loop_
_entity_poly.entity_id
_entity_poly.type
_entity_poly.pdbx_seq_one_letter_code
_entity_poly.pdbx_strand_id
1 'polypeptide(L)'
;SRPLPLKASRRVLPVLRRFPETSPLVYIFNKVFAERRTPFVDLYAGRDRLAVDIAADFARLLTEPPMKFLIVGNRPDLERLSRALADLPGPPINQVFSQQDYLEILPPGVSKGVALREMSRIVRIPPARVVAVGDAMNDLTMLQTAGLGVAVEGSPPELLEAAGTTCPPPEQEGVRVLIERLFLTRDRAGAVSPARIGLRKGGVGMAKAAGAGKAAPARAGRWTIPPRGGHMDKRTGVYLQNMTGHEVDERMKKNDILLVPLGATEAHGAHAPLGEDVFLVCRMAEEVAARTGCTVAQPVWYGSHPYHHLGMPGTVVIPEEIFTGYVRAMIAGFWNMGFRKQILLNGHGQEYVIPTAMHQFAKRYRVPSLLLLVNWYHPIRDHFKLTSEGGTYETPFIHADEVETSWSLALFPELLDMKYAPDNKVVGFLPGDHVDKAGNLLNRPINWYSQVGAGPIEVKAYIEGVVGRSSIARAEKAVGGVPQLLDYLERLVTDVHKAFPPGKLPPVEMVTERDPKELQAVLKGPRKGGKSIYSLGYPP
;
A
#
# COMPACT_ATOMS: atom_id res chain seq x y z
N SER A 1 -14.20 -16.82 3.25
CA SER A 1 -15.57 -17.37 3.25
C SER A 1 -15.48 -18.90 3.19
N ARG A 2 -16.40 -19.63 3.82
CA ARG A 2 -16.41 -21.11 3.77
C ARG A 2 -17.06 -21.55 2.45
N PRO A 3 -16.56 -22.54 1.72
CA PRO A 3 -17.19 -22.99 0.48
C PRO A 3 -18.41 -23.90 0.75
N LEU A 4 -19.28 -24.02 -0.25
CA LEU A 4 -20.44 -24.91 -0.24
C LEU A 4 -19.97 -26.36 -0.38
N PRO A 5 -20.33 -27.28 0.55
CA PRO A 5 -19.87 -28.67 0.49
C PRO A 5 -20.19 -29.34 -0.86
N LEU A 6 -19.24 -30.09 -1.42
CA LEU A 6 -19.38 -30.75 -2.72
C LEU A 6 -20.64 -31.62 -2.82
N LYS A 7 -20.98 -32.34 -1.74
CA LYS A 7 -22.19 -33.18 -1.69
C LYS A 7 -23.47 -32.35 -1.81
N ALA A 8 -23.51 -31.14 -1.22
CA ALA A 8 -24.64 -30.23 -1.37
C ALA A 8 -24.67 -29.59 -2.77
N SER A 9 -23.51 -29.19 -3.28
CA SER A 9 -23.35 -28.60 -4.61
C SER A 9 -23.79 -29.54 -5.74
N ARG A 10 -23.44 -30.83 -5.66
CA ARG A 10 -23.87 -31.83 -6.66
C ARG A 10 -25.36 -32.15 -6.57
N ARG A 11 -25.96 -32.06 -5.38
CA ARG A 11 -27.39 -32.30 -5.14
C ARG A 11 -28.28 -31.27 -5.84
N VAL A 12 -27.83 -30.01 -5.98
CA VAL A 12 -28.65 -28.96 -6.61
C VAL A 12 -28.67 -29.02 -8.13
N LEU A 13 -27.64 -29.60 -8.77
CA LEU A 13 -27.52 -29.61 -10.24
C LEU A 13 -28.73 -30.22 -10.96
N PRO A 14 -29.29 -31.38 -10.55
CA PRO A 14 -30.48 -31.94 -11.20
C PRO A 14 -31.71 -31.04 -11.09
N VAL A 15 -31.84 -30.28 -10.00
CA VAL A 15 -32.93 -29.31 -9.86
C VAL A 15 -32.72 -28.14 -10.81
N LEU A 16 -31.53 -27.54 -10.84
CA LEU A 16 -31.21 -26.42 -11.73
C LEU A 16 -31.49 -26.75 -13.20
N ARG A 17 -31.18 -27.98 -13.64
CA ARG A 17 -31.44 -28.45 -15.00
C ARG A 17 -32.93 -28.54 -15.37
N ARG A 18 -33.84 -28.63 -14.39
CA ARG A 18 -35.30 -28.63 -14.62
C ARG A 18 -35.88 -27.23 -14.89
N PHE A 19 -35.06 -26.18 -14.72
CA PHE A 19 -35.46 -24.78 -14.92
C PHE A 19 -34.62 -24.14 -16.05
N PRO A 20 -34.74 -24.61 -17.31
CA PRO A 20 -33.97 -24.08 -18.44
C PRO A 20 -34.19 -22.58 -18.72
N GLU A 21 -35.30 -22.02 -18.25
CA GLU A 21 -35.64 -20.60 -18.29
C GLU A 21 -34.73 -19.73 -17.40
N THR A 22 -34.01 -20.34 -16.44
CA THR A 22 -33.03 -19.66 -15.58
C THR A 22 -31.60 -19.87 -16.09
N SER A 23 -30.68 -19.03 -15.59
CA SER A 23 -29.26 -19.08 -15.93
C SER A 23 -28.41 -19.20 -14.67
N PRO A 24 -28.06 -20.44 -14.27
CA PRO A 24 -27.18 -20.65 -13.13
C PRO A 24 -25.73 -20.31 -13.46
N LEU A 25 -25.03 -19.78 -12.46
CA LEU A 25 -23.63 -19.44 -12.44
C LEU A 25 -22.99 -20.09 -11.22
N VAL A 26 -21.80 -20.67 -11.36
CA VAL A 26 -21.04 -21.22 -10.24
C VAL A 26 -19.78 -20.41 -10.00
N TYR A 27 -19.55 -20.06 -8.73
CA TYR A 27 -18.37 -19.33 -8.30
C TYR A 27 -17.36 -20.30 -7.71
N ILE A 28 -16.20 -20.43 -8.33
CA ILE A 28 -15.09 -21.24 -7.83
C ILE A 28 -13.88 -20.31 -7.69
N PHE A 29 -13.50 -20.04 -6.45
CA PHE A 29 -12.49 -19.02 -6.10
C PHE A 29 -12.73 -17.68 -6.82
N ASN A 30 -11.81 -17.27 -7.69
CA ASN A 30 -11.84 -15.99 -8.40
C ASN A 30 -12.42 -16.10 -9.82
N LYS A 31 -13.10 -17.21 -10.15
CA LYS A 31 -13.70 -17.45 -11.47
C LYS A 31 -15.20 -17.73 -11.37
N VAL A 32 -15.93 -17.28 -12.38
CA VAL A 32 -17.36 -17.49 -12.54
C VAL A 32 -17.59 -18.30 -13.80
N PHE A 33 -18.36 -19.37 -13.69
CA PHE A 33 -18.65 -20.26 -14.81
C PHE A 33 -20.15 -20.33 -15.10
N ALA A 34 -20.51 -20.42 -16.38
CA ALA A 34 -21.84 -20.74 -16.86
C ALA A 34 -21.80 -22.00 -17.74
N GLU A 35 -22.84 -22.84 -17.71
CA GLU A 35 -22.93 -24.01 -18.61
C GLU A 35 -23.18 -23.62 -20.07
N ARG A 36 -23.88 -22.49 -20.28
CA ARG A 36 -24.22 -21.96 -21.60
C ARG A 36 -24.28 -20.44 -21.54
N ARG A 37 -24.06 -19.82 -22.70
CA ARG A 37 -24.28 -18.39 -22.88
C ARG A 37 -25.77 -18.12 -23.07
N THR A 38 -26.33 -17.19 -22.30
CA THR A 38 -27.73 -16.76 -22.39
C THR A 38 -27.80 -15.24 -22.27
N PRO A 39 -28.92 -14.60 -22.67
CA PRO A 39 -29.11 -13.16 -22.44
C PRO A 39 -28.95 -12.75 -20.96
N PHE A 40 -29.38 -13.61 -20.02
CA PHE A 40 -29.19 -13.35 -18.59
C PHE A 40 -27.71 -13.41 -18.17
N VAL A 41 -26.92 -14.33 -18.72
CA VAL A 41 -25.47 -14.40 -18.47
C VAL A 41 -24.77 -13.17 -19.03
N ASP A 42 -25.13 -12.73 -20.24
CA ASP A 42 -24.55 -11.55 -20.88
C ASP A 42 -24.92 -10.25 -20.13
N LEU A 43 -26.18 -10.12 -19.69
CA LEU A 43 -26.63 -9.01 -18.85
C LEU A 43 -25.88 -8.98 -17.51
N TYR A 44 -25.72 -10.15 -16.87
CA TYR A 44 -24.98 -10.29 -15.63
C TYR A 44 -23.51 -9.86 -15.78
N ALA A 45 -22.82 -10.42 -16.79
CA ALA A 45 -21.42 -10.11 -17.09
C ALA A 45 -21.21 -8.61 -17.40
N GLY A 46 -22.15 -8.00 -18.13
CA GLY A 46 -22.11 -6.58 -18.47
C GLY A 46 -22.35 -5.65 -17.28
N ARG A 47 -23.33 -5.96 -16.43
CA ARG A 47 -23.68 -5.16 -15.25
C ARG A 47 -22.54 -5.11 -14.23
N ASP A 48 -21.95 -6.27 -13.94
CA ASP A 48 -20.92 -6.40 -12.90
C ASP A 48 -19.48 -6.30 -13.44
N ARG A 49 -19.31 -6.14 -14.77
CA ARG A 49 -18.00 -6.11 -15.47
C ARG A 49 -17.14 -7.34 -15.14
N LEU A 50 -17.76 -8.52 -15.06
CA LEU A 50 -17.11 -9.79 -14.72
C LEU A 50 -16.91 -10.66 -15.95
N ALA A 51 -15.76 -11.34 -16.01
CA ALA A 51 -15.54 -12.40 -16.98
C ALA A 51 -16.29 -13.67 -16.54
N VAL A 52 -17.16 -14.19 -17.41
CA VAL A 52 -17.87 -15.46 -17.20
C VAL A 52 -17.37 -16.49 -18.21
N ASP A 53 -16.72 -17.53 -17.70
CA ASP A 53 -16.19 -18.61 -18.53
C ASP A 53 -17.32 -19.60 -18.86
N ILE A 54 -17.46 -19.97 -20.14
CA ILE A 54 -18.41 -21.01 -20.54
C ILE A 54 -17.76 -22.38 -20.37
N ALA A 55 -18.35 -23.21 -19.51
CA ALA A 55 -17.86 -24.56 -19.23
C ALA A 55 -18.98 -25.57 -19.46
N ALA A 56 -18.77 -26.55 -20.33
CA ALA A 56 -19.84 -27.40 -20.85
C ALA A 56 -20.64 -28.22 -19.81
N ASP A 57 -20.16 -28.39 -18.56
CA ASP A 57 -20.86 -29.15 -17.51
C ASP A 57 -20.37 -28.75 -16.09
N PHE A 58 -21.27 -28.26 -15.24
CA PHE A 58 -20.94 -27.95 -13.84
C PHE A 58 -20.50 -29.18 -13.06
N ALA A 59 -20.98 -30.39 -13.38
CA ALA A 59 -20.57 -31.59 -12.68
C ALA A 59 -19.06 -31.86 -12.81
N ARG A 60 -18.45 -31.46 -13.94
CA ARG A 60 -17.00 -31.55 -14.17
C ARG A 60 -16.21 -30.48 -13.43
N LEU A 61 -16.81 -29.32 -13.18
CA LEU A 61 -16.20 -28.23 -12.42
C LEU A 61 -16.26 -28.45 -10.90
N LEU A 62 -17.28 -29.17 -10.42
CA LEU A 62 -17.43 -29.53 -9.00
C LEU A 62 -16.48 -30.68 -8.58
N THR A 63 -15.21 -30.61 -8.97
CA THR A 63 -14.10 -31.33 -8.34
C THR A 63 -13.69 -30.65 -7.03
N GLU A 64 -13.89 -29.34 -6.94
CA GLU A 64 -13.65 -28.52 -5.75
C GLU A 64 -14.95 -27.88 -5.22
N PRO A 65 -15.07 -27.66 -3.89
CA PRO A 65 -16.21 -26.96 -3.31
C PRO A 65 -16.38 -25.54 -3.86
N PRO A 66 -17.52 -25.19 -4.49
CA PRO A 66 -17.75 -23.83 -4.99
C PRO A 66 -18.03 -22.87 -3.83
N MET A 67 -17.78 -21.59 -4.04
CA MET A 67 -18.10 -20.54 -3.07
C MET A 67 -19.61 -20.29 -2.96
N LYS A 68 -20.30 -20.30 -4.09
CA LYS A 68 -21.76 -20.15 -4.19
C LYS A 68 -22.27 -20.54 -5.58
N PHE A 69 -23.59 -20.75 -5.69
CA PHE A 69 -24.30 -20.62 -6.97
C PHE A 69 -25.08 -19.31 -6.97
N LEU A 70 -25.10 -18.64 -8.12
CA LEU A 70 -25.96 -17.50 -8.41
C LEU A 70 -26.85 -17.89 -9.58
N ILE A 71 -28.16 -17.79 -9.43
CA ILE A 71 -29.11 -18.10 -10.47
C ILE A 71 -29.78 -16.81 -10.89
N VAL A 72 -29.61 -16.47 -12.17
CA VAL A 72 -30.19 -15.29 -12.79
C VAL A 72 -31.43 -15.69 -13.56
N GLY A 73 -32.53 -14.97 -13.39
CA GLY A 73 -33.78 -15.23 -14.10
C GLY A 73 -34.91 -14.31 -13.66
N ASN A 74 -36.09 -14.50 -14.26
CA ASN A 74 -37.27 -13.75 -13.84
C ASN A 74 -37.75 -14.21 -12.46
N ARG A 75 -38.27 -13.27 -11.66
CA ARG A 75 -38.70 -13.54 -10.28
C ARG A 75 -39.64 -14.74 -10.12
N PRO A 76 -40.71 -14.91 -10.94
CA PRO A 76 -41.61 -16.07 -10.79
C PRO A 76 -40.91 -17.42 -11.02
N ASP A 77 -39.94 -17.46 -11.93
CA ASP A 77 -39.17 -18.67 -12.24
C ASP A 77 -38.20 -19.01 -11.11
N LEU A 78 -37.56 -17.99 -10.53
CA LEU A 78 -36.69 -18.16 -9.37
C LEU A 78 -37.48 -18.60 -8.12
N GLU A 79 -38.71 -18.14 -7.94
CA GLU A 79 -39.58 -18.60 -6.84
C GLU A 79 -40.04 -20.04 -7.02
N ARG A 80 -40.31 -20.47 -8.27
CA ARG A 80 -40.56 -21.89 -8.57
C ARG A 80 -39.32 -22.75 -8.33
N LEU A 81 -38.14 -22.27 -8.77
CA LEU A 81 -36.87 -22.94 -8.51
C LEU A 81 -36.58 -23.03 -7.01
N SER A 82 -36.78 -21.96 -6.27
CA SER A 82 -36.49 -21.91 -4.83
C SER A 82 -37.34 -22.91 -4.04
N ARG A 83 -38.63 -23.04 -4.39
CA ARG A 83 -39.51 -24.10 -3.85
C ARG A 83 -38.98 -25.50 -4.17
N ALA A 84 -38.61 -25.75 -5.42
CA ALA A 84 -38.06 -27.05 -5.81
C ALA A 84 -36.72 -27.37 -5.12
N LEU A 85 -35.89 -26.37 -4.81
CA LEU A 85 -34.66 -26.52 -4.03
C LEU A 85 -34.96 -26.76 -2.54
N ALA A 86 -36.03 -26.18 -2.00
CA ALA A 86 -36.46 -26.39 -0.62
C ALA A 86 -36.97 -27.83 -0.38
N ASP A 87 -37.62 -28.42 -1.38
CA ASP A 87 -38.14 -29.79 -1.34
C ASP A 87 -37.05 -30.87 -1.55
N LEU A 88 -35.79 -30.48 -1.72
CA LEU A 88 -34.70 -31.40 -2.05
C LEU A 88 -34.28 -32.25 -0.84
N PRO A 89 -34.32 -33.60 -0.92
CA PRO A 89 -34.01 -34.46 0.23
C PRO A 89 -32.55 -34.30 0.70
N GLY A 90 -32.36 -34.25 2.03
CA GLY A 90 -31.07 -34.12 2.71
C GLY A 90 -30.95 -32.81 3.52
N PRO A 91 -29.73 -32.42 3.94
CA PRO A 91 -29.53 -31.18 4.69
C PRO A 91 -30.06 -29.95 3.95
N PRO A 92 -30.63 -28.97 4.68
CA PRO A 92 -31.19 -27.77 4.08
C PRO A 92 -30.13 -26.96 3.36
N ILE A 93 -30.52 -26.36 2.24
CA ILE A 93 -29.69 -25.48 1.44
C ILE A 93 -30.04 -24.04 1.82
N ASN A 94 -29.04 -23.24 2.15
CA ASN A 94 -29.23 -21.83 2.45
C ASN A 94 -29.48 -21.09 1.12
N GLN A 95 -30.70 -20.61 0.95
CA GLN A 95 -31.15 -19.89 -0.25
C GLN A 95 -31.46 -18.45 0.11
N VAL A 96 -31.00 -17.50 -0.70
CA VAL A 96 -31.23 -16.09 -0.45
C VAL A 96 -31.51 -15.37 -1.76
N PHE A 97 -32.61 -14.63 -1.83
CA PHE A 97 -32.84 -13.68 -2.92
C PHE A 97 -31.99 -12.43 -2.68
N SER A 98 -30.99 -12.21 -3.54
CA SER A 98 -30.09 -11.06 -3.42
C SER A 98 -30.49 -9.86 -4.26
N GLN A 99 -31.33 -10.07 -5.29
CA GLN A 99 -32.02 -9.04 -6.07
C GLN A 99 -33.38 -9.56 -6.56
N GLN A 100 -34.13 -8.73 -7.28
CA GLN A 100 -35.38 -9.13 -7.92
C GLN A 100 -35.17 -10.29 -8.91
N ASP A 101 -34.04 -10.30 -9.60
CA ASP A 101 -33.67 -11.24 -10.65
C ASP A 101 -32.57 -12.23 -10.24
N TYR A 102 -32.13 -12.23 -8.97
CA TYR A 102 -31.05 -13.10 -8.45
C TYR A 102 -31.48 -13.97 -7.26
N LEU A 103 -31.24 -15.27 -7.38
CA LEU A 103 -31.31 -16.25 -6.30
C LEU A 103 -29.92 -16.83 -6.02
N GLU A 104 -29.45 -16.77 -4.78
CA GLU A 104 -28.16 -17.31 -4.36
C GLU A 104 -28.32 -18.59 -3.53
N ILE A 105 -27.48 -19.57 -3.80
CA ILE A 105 -27.28 -20.75 -2.97
C ILE A 105 -25.94 -20.61 -2.25
N LEU A 106 -26.03 -20.45 -0.94
CA LEU A 106 -24.91 -20.13 -0.07
C LEU A 106 -24.54 -21.30 0.86
N PRO A 107 -23.32 -21.35 1.38
CA PRO A 107 -22.94 -22.28 2.43
C PRO A 107 -23.80 -22.08 3.70
N PRO A 108 -24.05 -23.16 4.49
CA PRO A 108 -24.75 -23.04 5.76
C PRO A 108 -24.07 -22.07 6.72
N GLY A 109 -24.86 -21.23 7.39
CA GLY A 109 -24.36 -20.26 8.37
C GLY A 109 -23.63 -19.05 7.78
N VAL A 110 -23.65 -18.87 6.46
CA VAL A 110 -23.11 -17.67 5.79
C VAL A 110 -24.22 -16.64 5.61
N SER A 111 -24.02 -15.44 6.15
CA SER A 111 -24.90 -14.29 5.97
C SER A 111 -24.13 -12.97 6.07
N LYS A 112 -24.72 -11.87 5.60
CA LYS A 112 -24.15 -10.52 5.76
C LYS A 112 -24.03 -10.14 7.25
N GLY A 113 -24.92 -10.62 8.11
CA GLY A 113 -24.80 -10.47 9.57
C GLY A 113 -23.55 -11.13 10.16
N VAL A 114 -23.23 -12.37 9.76
CA VAL A 114 -22.00 -13.04 10.19
C VAL A 114 -20.76 -12.29 9.67
N ALA A 115 -20.79 -11.84 8.41
CA ALA A 115 -19.72 -11.02 7.84
C ALA A 115 -19.52 -9.71 8.61
N LEU A 116 -20.60 -9.03 9.01
CA LEU A 116 -20.56 -7.80 9.80
C LEU A 116 -19.91 -8.03 11.18
N ARG A 117 -20.20 -9.16 11.86
CA ARG A 117 -19.57 -9.48 13.15
C ARG A 117 -18.08 -9.72 13.02
N GLU A 118 -17.65 -10.46 12.00
CA GLU A 118 -16.22 -10.68 11.78
C GLU A 118 -15.51 -9.39 11.38
N MET A 119 -16.11 -8.57 10.53
CA MET A 119 -15.56 -7.26 10.19
C MET A 119 -15.44 -6.38 11.43
N SER A 120 -16.49 -6.33 12.26
CA SER A 120 -16.53 -5.61 13.54
C SER A 120 -15.38 -6.03 14.47
N ARG A 121 -15.08 -7.33 14.53
CA ARG A 121 -13.95 -7.88 15.30
C ARG A 121 -12.59 -7.43 14.73
N ILE A 122 -12.43 -7.46 13.40
CA ILE A 122 -11.20 -7.06 12.72
C ILE A 122 -10.90 -5.57 12.96
N VAL A 123 -11.91 -4.69 12.81
CA VAL A 123 -11.73 -3.24 13.00
C VAL A 123 -11.85 -2.78 14.45
N ARG A 124 -12.11 -3.70 15.38
CA ARG A 124 -12.29 -3.43 16.82
C ARG A 124 -13.41 -2.41 17.11
N ILE A 125 -14.51 -2.46 16.36
CA ILE A 125 -15.73 -1.67 16.60
C ILE A 125 -16.86 -2.64 16.96
N PRO A 126 -17.51 -2.51 18.14
CA PRO A 126 -18.60 -3.41 18.50
C PRO A 126 -19.81 -3.20 17.57
N PRO A 127 -20.59 -4.25 17.21
CA PRO A 127 -21.75 -4.12 16.32
C PRO A 127 -22.75 -3.05 16.75
N ALA A 128 -22.90 -2.81 18.06
CA ALA A 128 -23.73 -1.74 18.62
C ALA A 128 -23.34 -0.31 18.17
N ARG A 129 -22.13 -0.12 17.61
CA ARG A 129 -21.64 1.15 17.05
C ARG A 129 -21.60 1.15 15.52
N VAL A 130 -22.25 0.17 14.88
CA VAL A 130 -22.32 0.04 13.42
C VAL A 130 -23.71 0.44 12.94
N VAL A 131 -23.75 1.18 11.83
CA VAL A 131 -24.97 1.43 11.06
C VAL A 131 -24.90 0.56 9.81
N ALA A 132 -25.93 -0.26 9.58
CA ALA A 132 -26.04 -1.10 8.39
C ALA A 132 -27.17 -0.59 7.51
N VAL A 133 -26.91 -0.39 6.22
CA VAL A 133 -27.92 0.04 5.23
C VAL A 133 -28.13 -1.09 4.23
N GLY A 134 -29.38 -1.41 3.91
CA GLY A 134 -29.72 -2.48 2.98
C GLY A 134 -31.06 -2.26 2.28
N ASP A 135 -31.25 -2.94 1.16
CA ASP A 135 -32.40 -2.80 0.27
C ASP A 135 -33.05 -4.14 -0.12
N ALA A 136 -32.41 -5.26 0.21
CA ALA A 136 -32.89 -6.60 -0.12
C ALA A 136 -32.90 -7.55 1.09
N MET A 137 -33.59 -8.69 0.95
CA MET A 137 -33.75 -9.67 2.04
C MET A 137 -32.43 -10.30 2.51
N ASN A 138 -31.39 -10.30 1.67
CA ASN A 138 -30.06 -10.73 2.09
C ASN A 138 -29.41 -9.78 3.12
N ASP A 139 -29.89 -8.54 3.25
CA ASP A 139 -29.43 -7.55 4.21
C ASP A 139 -30.08 -7.68 5.58
N LEU A 140 -31.21 -8.39 5.69
CA LEU A 140 -31.99 -8.51 6.92
C LEU A 140 -31.10 -8.87 8.13
N THR A 141 -30.28 -9.90 7.98
CA THR A 141 -29.36 -10.36 9.04
C THR A 141 -28.31 -9.33 9.42
N MET A 142 -27.89 -8.47 8.48
CA MET A 142 -26.93 -7.39 8.70
C MET A 142 -27.57 -6.24 9.48
N LEU A 143 -28.79 -5.85 9.09
CA LEU A 143 -29.58 -4.82 9.78
C LEU A 143 -29.86 -5.23 11.23
N GLN A 144 -30.25 -6.48 11.47
CA GLN A 144 -30.49 -7.01 12.82
C GLN A 144 -29.22 -7.13 13.68
N THR A 145 -28.06 -7.27 13.04
CA THR A 145 -26.78 -7.41 13.77
C THR A 145 -26.18 -6.05 14.15
N ALA A 146 -26.42 -5.02 13.34
CA ALA A 146 -25.91 -3.67 13.58
C ALA A 146 -26.65 -2.96 14.72
N GLY A 147 -25.99 -2.00 15.37
CA GLY A 147 -26.60 -1.15 16.39
C GLY A 147 -27.72 -0.28 15.84
N LEU A 148 -27.67 0.04 14.55
CA LEU A 148 -28.77 0.65 13.80
C LEU A 148 -28.86 0.02 12.40
N GLY A 149 -29.89 -0.79 12.17
CA GLY A 149 -30.28 -1.22 10.83
C GLY A 149 -31.13 -0.15 10.12
N VAL A 150 -30.85 0.13 8.86
CA VAL A 150 -31.55 1.10 8.02
C VAL A 150 -31.96 0.43 6.72
N ALA A 151 -33.25 0.49 6.39
CA ALA A 151 -33.76 0.00 5.12
C ALA A 151 -33.91 1.14 4.11
N VAL A 152 -33.61 0.87 2.84
CA VAL A 152 -33.87 1.82 1.76
C VAL A 152 -35.38 1.91 1.50
N GLU A 153 -35.93 3.09 1.29
CA GLU A 153 -37.34 3.27 0.95
C GLU A 153 -37.70 2.48 -0.32
N GLY A 154 -38.82 1.76 -0.28
CA GLY A 154 -39.21 0.82 -1.35
C GLY A 154 -38.67 -0.61 -1.18
N SER A 155 -37.91 -0.89 -0.12
CA SER A 155 -37.50 -2.25 0.25
C SER A 155 -38.69 -3.17 0.57
N PRO A 156 -38.49 -4.51 0.56
CA PRO A 156 -39.52 -5.46 0.98
C PRO A 156 -40.09 -5.15 2.37
N PRO A 157 -41.40 -5.37 2.63
CA PRO A 157 -42.05 -5.05 3.90
C PRO A 157 -41.32 -5.63 5.13
N GLU A 158 -40.87 -6.89 5.04
CA GLU A 158 -40.14 -7.56 6.12
C GLU A 158 -38.80 -6.87 6.46
N LEU A 159 -38.12 -6.29 5.46
CA LEU A 159 -36.87 -5.54 5.68
C LEU A 159 -37.15 -4.18 6.33
N LEU A 160 -38.22 -3.51 5.90
CA LEU A 160 -38.66 -2.23 6.47
C LEU A 160 -39.05 -2.38 7.94
N GLU A 161 -39.78 -3.46 8.28
CA GLU A 161 -40.18 -3.77 9.67
C GLU A 161 -38.97 -4.07 10.57
N ALA A 162 -37.93 -4.71 10.04
CA ALA A 162 -36.73 -5.02 10.80
C ALA A 162 -35.77 -3.83 10.98
N ALA A 163 -35.95 -2.74 10.24
CA ALA A 163 -35.09 -1.57 10.29
C ALA A 163 -35.49 -0.60 11.41
N GLY A 164 -34.50 0.01 12.06
CA GLY A 164 -34.73 1.06 13.05
C GLY A 164 -35.13 2.40 12.44
N THR A 165 -34.79 2.62 11.16
CA THR A 165 -35.27 3.76 10.36
C THR A 165 -35.12 3.47 8.86
N THR A 166 -35.59 4.37 8.02
CA THR A 166 -35.42 4.29 6.56
C THR A 166 -34.52 5.41 6.04
N CYS A 167 -33.99 5.23 4.84
CA CYS A 167 -33.37 6.30 4.05
C CYS A 167 -33.93 6.32 2.62
N PRO A 168 -33.86 7.46 1.92
CA PRO A 168 -34.28 7.56 0.52
C PRO A 168 -33.56 6.56 -0.40
N PRO A 169 -34.06 6.34 -1.62
CA PRO A 169 -33.38 5.48 -2.59
C PRO A 169 -32.10 6.14 -3.15
N PRO A 170 -31.20 5.37 -3.80
CA PRO A 170 -29.90 5.87 -4.28
C PRO A 170 -30.00 7.09 -5.21
N GLU A 171 -31.06 7.20 -6.01
CA GLU A 171 -31.33 8.31 -6.93
C GLU A 171 -31.53 9.64 -6.20
N GLN A 172 -31.82 9.59 -4.90
CA GLN A 172 -32.00 10.74 -4.02
C GLN A 172 -30.86 10.87 -3.00
N GLU A 173 -29.71 10.24 -3.27
CA GLU A 173 -28.53 10.25 -2.40
C GLU A 173 -28.82 9.73 -0.98
N GLY A 174 -29.67 8.70 -0.85
CA GLY A 174 -30.21 8.25 0.44
C GLY A 174 -29.18 7.97 1.54
N VAL A 175 -28.04 7.36 1.22
CA VAL A 175 -26.96 7.12 2.19
C VAL A 175 -26.33 8.44 2.67
N ARG A 176 -26.18 9.42 1.78
CA ARG A 176 -25.69 10.76 2.15
C ARG A 176 -26.70 11.44 3.07
N VAL A 177 -27.99 11.43 2.71
CA VAL A 177 -29.07 12.00 3.54
C VAL A 177 -29.09 11.33 4.91
N LEU A 178 -28.90 10.01 4.98
CA LEU A 178 -28.78 9.29 6.24
C LEU A 178 -27.57 9.73 7.05
N ILE A 179 -26.39 9.86 6.44
CA ILE A 179 -25.18 10.37 7.12
C ILE A 179 -25.43 11.79 7.63
N GLU A 180 -26.05 12.65 6.81
CA GLU A 180 -26.41 14.01 7.20
C GLU A 180 -27.41 14.02 8.36
N ARG A 181 -28.39 13.12 8.36
CA ARG A 181 -29.37 12.98 9.43
C ARG A 181 -28.73 12.51 10.74
N LEU A 182 -27.90 11.48 10.67
CA LEU A 182 -27.27 10.83 11.82
C LEU A 182 -26.13 11.66 12.41
N PHE A 183 -25.39 12.39 11.57
CA PHE A 183 -24.15 13.05 11.96
C PHE A 183 -24.15 14.57 11.74
N LEU A 184 -25.11 15.15 11.01
CA LEU A 184 -25.08 16.56 10.56
C LEU A 184 -26.39 17.36 10.78
N THR A 185 -27.39 16.84 11.51
CA THR A 185 -28.63 17.60 11.74
C THR A 185 -28.39 18.85 12.59
N ARG A 186 -28.69 19.99 11.97
CA ARG A 186 -28.56 21.36 12.48
C ARG A 186 -29.79 21.72 13.31
N ASP A 187 -29.59 22.05 14.58
CA ASP A 187 -30.53 22.97 15.26
C ASP A 187 -30.16 24.41 14.90
N ARG A 188 -31.17 25.29 14.82
CA ARG A 188 -31.10 26.70 14.38
C ARG A 188 -30.20 27.58 15.27
N ALA A 189 -28.90 27.35 15.19
CA ALA A 189 -27.76 28.19 15.52
C ALA A 189 -26.46 27.47 15.10
N GLY A 190 -26.35 27.06 13.83
CA GLY A 190 -25.09 26.80 13.13
C GLY A 190 -24.08 25.78 13.68
N ALA A 191 -24.45 24.90 14.62
CA ALA A 191 -23.59 23.85 15.15
C ALA A 191 -24.15 22.45 14.84
N VAL A 192 -23.27 21.54 14.39
CA VAL A 192 -23.57 20.11 14.29
C VAL A 192 -23.59 19.51 15.69
N SER A 193 -24.73 18.97 16.12
CA SER A 193 -24.84 18.17 17.35
C SER A 193 -25.36 16.78 16.99
N PRO A 194 -24.81 15.68 17.54
CA PRO A 194 -25.43 14.37 17.47
C PRO A 194 -26.82 14.44 18.12
N ALA A 195 -27.84 13.99 17.39
CA ALA A 195 -29.19 13.84 17.94
C ALA A 195 -29.16 12.90 19.15
N ARG A 196 -29.88 13.30 20.19
CA ARG A 196 -29.93 12.66 21.51
C ARG A 196 -30.61 11.30 21.43
N ILE A 197 -29.87 10.25 21.75
CA ILE A 197 -30.39 9.10 22.51
C ILE A 197 -29.72 9.16 23.90
N GLY A 198 -30.46 9.64 24.89
CA GLY A 198 -30.35 9.23 26.31
C GLY A 198 -29.02 9.31 27.07
N LEU A 199 -28.20 10.37 26.98
CA LEU A 199 -27.09 10.58 27.93
C LEU A 199 -27.13 11.98 28.59
N ARG A 200 -27.06 12.00 29.93
CA ARG A 200 -27.26 13.17 30.82
C ARG A 200 -26.17 14.25 30.62
N LYS A 201 -26.61 15.52 30.65
CA LYS A 201 -25.80 16.74 30.47
C LYS A 201 -25.07 17.18 31.75
N GLY A 202 -23.87 17.74 31.59
CA GLY A 202 -23.30 18.77 32.46
C GLY A 202 -22.82 19.93 31.56
N GLY A 203 -23.33 21.14 31.78
CA GLY A 203 -23.05 22.32 30.96
C GLY A 203 -21.86 23.14 31.46
N VAL A 204 -21.40 24.11 30.65
CA VAL A 204 -21.12 25.53 31.01
C VAL A 204 -20.88 26.36 29.72
N GLY A 205 -21.55 27.52 29.68
CA GLY A 205 -21.31 28.81 29.00
C GLY A 205 -20.36 29.00 27.81
N MET A 206 -20.88 29.67 26.77
CA MET A 206 -20.13 30.33 25.68
C MET A 206 -19.78 31.79 26.02
N ALA A 207 -18.66 32.29 25.47
CA ALA A 207 -18.40 33.71 25.19
C ALA A 207 -17.75 33.89 23.81
N LYS A 208 -17.97 35.07 23.18
CA LYS A 208 -17.83 35.39 21.74
C LYS A 208 -16.46 35.95 21.28
N ALA A 209 -16.15 35.62 20.01
CA ALA A 209 -15.57 36.41 18.88
C ALA A 209 -14.23 37.19 18.98
N ALA A 210 -13.29 36.91 18.05
CA ALA A 210 -12.93 37.76 16.87
C ALA A 210 -11.51 37.46 16.31
N GLY A 211 -11.31 37.66 15.00
CA GLY A 211 -10.01 38.06 14.41
C GLY A 211 -9.26 37.05 13.53
N ALA A 212 -9.08 37.39 12.25
CA ALA A 212 -8.22 36.70 11.31
C ALA A 212 -6.73 36.93 11.63
N GLY A 213 -5.99 35.84 11.87
CA GLY A 213 -4.55 35.81 12.07
C GLY A 213 -4.09 34.36 12.00
N LYS A 214 -2.83 34.13 11.57
CA LYS A 214 -2.17 32.81 11.38
C LYS A 214 -2.85 31.72 12.20
N ALA A 215 -3.52 30.78 11.54
CA ALA A 215 -4.37 29.79 12.20
C ALA A 215 -3.54 28.96 13.19
N ALA A 216 -3.60 29.34 14.47
CA ALA A 216 -3.27 28.44 15.56
C ALA A 216 -4.14 27.19 15.41
N PRO A 217 -3.64 25.99 15.75
CA PRO A 217 -4.35 24.77 15.47
C PRO A 217 -5.73 24.83 16.13
N ALA A 218 -6.77 24.69 15.30
CA ALA A 218 -8.13 24.81 15.75
C ALA A 218 -8.44 23.62 16.68
N ARG A 219 -8.95 23.90 17.88
CA ARG A 219 -9.53 22.86 18.72
C ARG A 219 -10.89 22.49 18.16
N ALA A 220 -10.92 21.47 17.30
CA ALA A 220 -12.14 20.84 16.85
C ALA A 220 -12.55 19.76 17.87
N GLY A 221 -13.29 20.18 18.91
CA GLY A 221 -13.59 19.32 20.05
C GLY A 221 -12.33 19.01 20.88
N ARG A 222 -12.14 17.73 21.25
CA ARG A 222 -10.94 17.28 21.99
C ARG A 222 -9.66 17.22 21.15
N TRP A 223 -9.79 17.34 19.82
CA TRP A 223 -8.69 17.15 18.89
C TRP A 223 -8.11 18.50 18.48
N THR A 224 -6.79 18.57 18.45
CA THR A 224 -6.06 19.71 17.92
C THR A 224 -5.81 19.39 16.45
N ILE A 225 -6.40 20.17 15.54
CA ILE A 225 -6.30 19.92 14.10
C ILE A 225 -5.76 21.20 13.40
N PRO A 226 -4.61 21.11 12.72
CA PRO A 226 -3.70 19.95 12.68
C PRO A 226 -3.07 19.68 14.05
N PRO A 227 -2.60 18.44 14.31
CA PRO A 227 -1.89 18.11 15.55
C PRO A 227 -0.68 19.05 15.75
N ARG A 228 -0.36 19.36 17.01
CA ARG A 228 0.91 20.03 17.33
C ARG A 228 2.02 19.00 17.25
N GLY A 229 2.90 19.12 16.27
CA GLY A 229 3.92 18.12 15.99
C GLY A 229 3.46 17.14 14.91
N GLY A 230 4.44 16.59 14.18
CA GLY A 230 4.27 16.05 12.83
C GLY A 230 5.22 16.82 11.90
N HIS A 231 6.15 16.10 11.27
CA HIS A 231 7.17 16.70 10.42
C HIS A 231 7.00 16.34 8.95
N MET A 232 6.47 15.15 8.65
CA MET A 232 6.28 14.68 7.27
C MET A 232 5.25 15.49 6.48
N ASP A 233 4.32 16.19 7.13
CA ASP A 233 3.26 16.99 6.51
C ASP A 233 3.62 18.48 6.40
N LYS A 234 4.78 18.89 6.91
CA LYS A 234 5.20 20.30 6.85
C LYS A 234 5.50 20.70 5.41
N ARG A 235 4.88 21.79 4.96
CA ARG A 235 5.12 22.39 3.64
C ARG A 235 6.39 23.25 3.64
N THR A 236 7.54 22.60 3.88
CA THR A 236 8.88 23.24 3.85
C THR A 236 9.38 23.48 2.43
N GLY A 237 8.73 22.86 1.44
CA GLY A 237 9.20 22.86 0.06
C GLY A 237 10.37 21.90 -0.19
N VAL A 238 10.70 20.99 0.73
CA VAL A 238 11.70 19.93 0.47
C VAL A 238 11.06 18.74 -0.24
N TYR A 239 9.99 18.21 0.36
CA TYR A 239 9.30 17.03 -0.14
C TYR A 239 8.31 17.34 -1.26
N LEU A 240 8.39 16.60 -2.37
CA LEU A 240 7.52 16.70 -3.54
C LEU A 240 6.04 16.59 -3.15
N GLN A 241 5.70 15.59 -2.34
CA GLN A 241 4.32 15.27 -1.96
C GLN A 241 3.68 16.36 -1.08
N ASN A 242 4.47 17.27 -0.51
CA ASN A 242 3.98 18.37 0.30
C ASN A 242 3.76 19.65 -0.53
N MET A 243 4.09 19.62 -1.83
CA MET A 243 3.92 20.72 -2.76
C MET A 243 2.57 20.64 -3.48
N THR A 244 1.99 21.80 -3.74
CA THR A 244 0.89 21.96 -4.70
C THR A 244 1.40 21.81 -6.13
N GLY A 245 0.49 21.51 -7.08
CA GLY A 245 0.85 21.41 -8.50
C GLY A 245 1.54 22.67 -9.05
N HIS A 246 1.16 23.86 -8.57
CA HIS A 246 1.80 25.12 -8.96
C HIS A 246 3.26 25.19 -8.46
N GLU A 247 3.52 24.82 -7.20
CA GLU A 247 4.88 24.79 -6.65
C GLU A 247 5.77 23.76 -7.36
N VAL A 248 5.20 22.61 -7.75
CA VAL A 248 5.91 21.62 -8.56
C VAL A 248 6.28 22.20 -9.93
N ASP A 249 5.35 22.89 -10.59
CA ASP A 249 5.62 23.55 -11.88
C ASP A 249 6.70 24.64 -11.75
N GLU A 250 6.70 25.44 -10.67
CA GLU A 250 7.76 26.41 -10.39
C GLU A 250 9.10 25.76 -10.03
N ARG A 251 9.08 24.64 -9.30
CA ARG A 251 10.27 23.87 -8.93
C ARG A 251 10.99 23.35 -10.17
N MET A 252 10.26 22.71 -11.08
CA MET A 252 10.83 22.12 -12.30
C MET A 252 11.47 23.15 -13.25
N LYS A 253 11.09 24.44 -13.16
CA LYS A 253 11.77 25.51 -13.92
C LYS A 253 13.18 25.79 -13.40
N LYS A 254 13.44 25.52 -12.11
CA LYS A 254 14.70 25.80 -11.42
C LYS A 254 15.58 24.57 -11.28
N ASN A 255 14.99 23.45 -10.87
CA ASN A 255 15.66 22.18 -10.69
C ASN A 255 14.65 21.03 -10.82
N ASP A 256 14.79 20.22 -11.86
CA ASP A 256 13.96 19.05 -12.19
C ASP A 256 14.64 17.71 -11.82
N ILE A 257 15.62 17.75 -10.91
CA ILE A 257 16.23 16.58 -10.29
C ILE A 257 15.41 16.17 -9.06
N LEU A 258 15.13 14.87 -8.97
CA LEU A 258 14.43 14.26 -7.84
C LEU A 258 15.34 13.26 -7.13
N LEU A 259 15.61 13.48 -5.84
CA LEU A 259 16.13 12.46 -4.94
C LEU A 259 14.96 11.57 -4.50
N VAL A 260 15.10 10.26 -4.63
CA VAL A 260 14.09 9.27 -4.26
C VAL A 260 14.67 8.39 -3.15
N PRO A 261 14.39 8.68 -1.88
CA PRO A 261 14.88 7.87 -0.77
C PRO A 261 14.16 6.51 -0.73
N LEU A 262 14.92 5.43 -0.67
CA LEU A 262 14.44 4.05 -0.60
C LEU A 262 15.02 3.39 0.66
N GLY A 263 14.17 3.01 1.61
CA GLY A 263 14.57 2.22 2.79
C GLY A 263 13.72 0.96 2.93
N ALA A 264 13.57 0.50 4.16
CA ALA A 264 12.65 -0.56 4.55
C ALA A 264 12.11 -0.34 5.97
N THR A 265 11.18 -1.21 6.38
CA THR A 265 10.76 -1.34 7.78
C THR A 265 11.31 -2.67 8.27
N GLU A 266 12.38 -2.64 9.06
CA GLU A 266 13.08 -3.85 9.50
C GLU A 266 13.67 -3.77 10.90
N ALA A 267 13.92 -4.95 11.48
CA ALA A 267 14.47 -5.11 12.82
C ALA A 267 15.93 -4.65 12.89
N HIS A 268 16.18 -3.57 13.64
CA HIS A 268 17.51 -3.01 13.89
C HIS A 268 17.90 -3.07 15.38
N GLY A 269 17.56 -4.16 16.08
CA GLY A 269 17.74 -4.20 17.53
C GLY A 269 16.65 -3.49 18.32
N ALA A 270 16.73 -3.61 19.65
CA ALA A 270 15.84 -2.92 20.57
C ALA A 270 16.25 -1.45 20.82
N HIS A 271 17.45 -1.06 20.39
CA HIS A 271 17.99 0.29 20.57
C HIS A 271 17.60 1.25 19.46
N ALA A 272 17.16 0.77 18.30
CA ALA A 272 16.94 1.59 17.12
C ALA A 272 15.52 1.45 16.54
N PRO A 273 15.04 2.43 15.77
CA PRO A 273 13.69 2.41 15.24
C PRO A 273 13.57 1.44 14.06
N LEU A 274 12.42 0.81 13.88
CA LEU A 274 12.16 -0.07 12.72
C LEU A 274 12.26 0.62 11.36
N GLY A 275 12.27 1.95 11.32
CA GLY A 275 12.41 2.75 10.10
C GLY A 275 13.81 3.35 9.91
N GLU A 276 14.83 2.83 10.60
CA GLU A 276 16.21 3.34 10.58
C GLU A 276 16.72 3.59 9.15
N ASP A 277 16.63 2.60 8.28
CA ASP A 277 16.96 2.70 6.84
C ASP A 277 16.40 3.95 6.17
N VAL A 278 15.12 4.24 6.46
CA VAL A 278 14.38 5.35 5.87
C VAL A 278 14.88 6.68 6.45
N PHE A 279 15.08 6.75 7.76
CA PHE A 279 15.54 7.96 8.42
C PHE A 279 16.95 8.33 7.95
N LEU A 280 17.86 7.36 7.80
CA LEU A 280 19.20 7.57 7.25
C LEU A 280 19.14 8.34 5.93
N VAL A 281 18.49 7.76 4.92
CA VAL A 281 18.44 8.37 3.59
C VAL A 281 17.61 9.65 3.52
N CYS A 282 16.58 9.79 4.36
CA CYS A 282 15.81 11.03 4.45
C CYS A 282 16.62 12.18 5.02
N ARG A 283 17.30 12.00 6.17
CA ARG A 283 18.12 13.06 6.78
C ARG A 283 19.22 13.53 5.82
N MET A 284 19.87 12.60 5.14
CA MET A 284 20.89 12.93 4.15
C MET A 284 20.30 13.66 2.93
N ALA A 285 19.18 13.19 2.39
CA ALA A 285 18.54 13.82 1.23
C ALA A 285 17.99 15.23 1.54
N GLU A 286 17.50 15.46 2.76
CA GLU A 286 17.02 16.77 3.22
C GLU A 286 18.15 17.81 3.20
N GLU A 287 19.33 17.46 3.72
CA GLU A 287 20.51 18.35 3.72
C GLU A 287 20.98 18.66 2.30
N VAL A 288 21.07 17.64 1.43
CA VAL A 288 21.47 17.82 0.02
C VAL A 288 20.46 18.71 -0.73
N ALA A 289 19.16 18.53 -0.48
CA ALA A 289 18.13 19.35 -1.11
C ALA A 289 18.16 20.80 -0.62
N ALA A 290 18.46 21.03 0.67
CA ALA A 290 18.62 22.38 1.21
C ALA A 290 19.80 23.13 0.55
N ARG A 291 20.89 22.43 0.22
CA ARG A 291 22.07 22.99 -0.45
C ARG A 291 21.89 23.23 -1.95
N THR A 292 21.30 22.25 -2.64
CA THR A 292 21.26 22.23 -4.12
C THR A 292 19.96 22.75 -4.72
N GLY A 293 18.90 22.86 -3.91
CA GLY A 293 17.55 23.20 -4.37
C GLY A 293 16.87 22.09 -5.18
N CYS A 294 17.42 20.87 -5.20
CA CYS A 294 16.72 19.72 -5.78
C CYS A 294 15.49 19.33 -4.95
N THR A 295 14.69 18.39 -5.46
CA THR A 295 13.47 17.95 -4.77
C THR A 295 13.68 16.58 -4.17
N VAL A 296 13.07 16.30 -3.01
CA VAL A 296 13.08 14.96 -2.39
C VAL A 296 11.68 14.35 -2.53
N ALA A 297 11.57 13.11 -2.97
CA ALA A 297 10.32 12.38 -2.84
C ALA A 297 10.15 11.89 -1.39
N GLN A 298 8.92 11.81 -0.89
CA GLN A 298 8.66 11.03 0.32
C GLN A 298 9.20 9.60 0.14
N PRO A 299 9.77 9.03 1.21
CA PRO A 299 10.52 7.78 1.12
C PRO A 299 9.61 6.59 0.87
N VAL A 300 10.23 5.49 0.43
CA VAL A 300 9.62 4.17 0.48
C VAL A 300 9.87 3.55 1.86
N TRP A 301 8.79 3.33 2.59
CA TRP A 301 8.81 2.75 3.95
C TRP A 301 8.94 1.23 3.99
N TYR A 302 8.65 0.55 2.88
CA TYR A 302 8.61 -0.91 2.84
C TYR A 302 9.45 -1.41 1.65
N GLY A 303 10.52 -2.13 1.96
CA GLY A 303 11.51 -2.61 1.01
C GLY A 303 11.43 -4.10 0.72
N SER A 304 12.13 -4.55 -0.33
CA SER A 304 12.45 -5.97 -0.48
C SER A 304 13.57 -6.34 0.46
N HIS A 305 13.60 -7.57 0.95
CA HIS A 305 14.62 -8.02 1.90
C HIS A 305 15.35 -9.25 1.36
N PRO A 306 16.65 -9.39 1.64
CA PRO A 306 17.35 -10.62 1.36
C PRO A 306 16.83 -11.78 2.23
N TYR A 307 17.00 -13.01 1.75
CA TYR A 307 16.41 -14.20 2.38
C TYR A 307 16.83 -14.41 3.85
N HIS A 308 17.96 -13.86 4.29
CA HIS A 308 18.44 -14.03 5.67
C HIS A 308 17.70 -13.16 6.69
N HIS A 309 16.91 -12.16 6.26
CA HIS A 309 16.05 -11.37 7.16
C HIS A 309 14.69 -12.06 7.40
N LEU A 310 14.41 -13.18 6.71
CA LEU A 310 13.12 -13.86 6.81
C LEU A 310 12.85 -14.37 8.22
N GLY A 311 11.70 -13.98 8.76
CA GLY A 311 11.20 -14.41 10.07
C GLY A 311 11.50 -13.43 11.21
N MET A 312 12.26 -12.35 10.96
CA MET A 312 12.56 -11.34 11.97
C MET A 312 11.30 -10.58 12.41
N PRO A 313 10.94 -10.60 13.71
CA PRO A 313 9.83 -9.79 14.23
C PRO A 313 10.12 -8.29 14.07
N GLY A 314 9.16 -7.55 13.53
CA GLY A 314 9.32 -6.12 13.22
C GLY A 314 9.65 -5.83 11.75
N THR A 315 10.13 -6.84 11.01
CA THR A 315 10.43 -6.72 9.58
C THR A 315 9.21 -6.95 8.69
N VAL A 316 8.98 -6.02 7.76
CA VAL A 316 7.92 -6.09 6.76
C VAL A 316 8.52 -6.41 5.39
N VAL A 317 8.49 -7.70 5.02
CA VAL A 317 9.10 -8.19 3.80
C VAL A 317 8.17 -7.98 2.60
N ILE A 318 8.61 -7.18 1.63
CA ILE A 318 7.96 -7.06 0.32
C ILE A 318 8.64 -8.01 -0.68
N PRO A 319 7.90 -8.87 -1.40
CA PRO A 319 8.49 -9.72 -2.44
C PRO A 319 9.19 -8.90 -3.52
N GLU A 320 10.31 -9.40 -4.04
CA GLU A 320 11.15 -8.69 -5.00
C GLU A 320 10.40 -8.28 -6.26
N GLU A 321 9.49 -9.12 -6.76
CA GLU A 321 8.66 -8.82 -7.93
C GLU A 321 7.71 -7.64 -7.67
N ILE A 322 7.18 -7.54 -6.45
CA ILE A 322 6.29 -6.45 -6.04
C ILE A 322 7.10 -5.17 -5.87
N PHE A 323 8.24 -5.26 -5.18
CA PHE A 323 9.11 -4.10 -4.98
C PHE A 323 9.68 -3.58 -6.31
N THR A 324 10.10 -4.48 -7.20
CA THR A 324 10.55 -4.14 -8.56
C THR A 324 9.45 -3.41 -9.34
N GLY A 325 8.23 -3.95 -9.33
CA GLY A 325 7.07 -3.33 -9.96
C GLY A 325 6.75 -1.97 -9.37
N TYR A 326 6.81 -1.85 -8.05
CA TYR A 326 6.55 -0.62 -7.31
C TYR A 326 7.56 0.49 -7.65
N VAL A 327 8.87 0.20 -7.56
CA VAL A 327 9.92 1.16 -7.93
C VAL A 327 9.81 1.57 -9.39
N ARG A 328 9.58 0.63 -10.31
CA ARG A 328 9.35 0.93 -11.73
C ARG A 328 8.14 1.84 -11.95
N ALA A 329 7.05 1.62 -11.24
CA ALA A 329 5.84 2.44 -11.31
C ALA A 329 6.09 3.85 -10.75
N MET A 330 6.85 3.98 -9.66
CA MET A 330 7.29 5.28 -9.12
C MET A 330 8.13 6.04 -10.15
N ILE A 331 9.13 5.40 -10.75
CA ILE A 331 9.96 6.03 -11.80
C ILE A 331 9.09 6.56 -12.94
N ALA A 332 8.14 5.75 -13.43
CA ALA A 332 7.22 6.15 -14.48
C ALA A 332 6.30 7.32 -14.07
N GLY A 333 5.78 7.30 -12.84
CA GLY A 333 4.96 8.39 -12.28
C GLY A 333 5.72 9.71 -12.17
N PHE A 334 6.93 9.68 -11.62
CA PHE A 334 7.79 10.86 -11.51
C PHE A 334 8.22 11.37 -12.89
N TRP A 335 8.54 10.47 -13.82
CA TRP A 335 8.84 10.84 -15.21
C TRP A 335 7.66 11.54 -15.87
N ASN A 336 6.45 11.02 -15.69
CA ASN A 336 5.21 11.60 -16.23
C ASN A 336 4.89 12.98 -15.62
N MET A 337 5.30 13.20 -14.37
CA MET A 337 5.19 14.50 -13.71
C MET A 337 6.19 15.53 -14.25
N GLY A 338 7.33 15.08 -14.80
CA GLY A 338 8.38 15.92 -15.38
C GLY A 338 9.75 15.71 -14.75
N PHE A 339 9.85 15.00 -13.61
CA PHE A 339 11.11 14.61 -12.97
C PHE A 339 11.73 13.43 -13.72
N ARG A 340 12.46 13.75 -14.79
CA ARG A 340 13.08 12.78 -15.70
C ARG A 340 14.54 12.49 -15.36
N LYS A 341 15.08 13.20 -14.36
CA LYS A 341 16.38 12.98 -13.72
C LYS A 341 16.13 12.57 -12.28
N GLN A 342 16.37 11.31 -11.96
CA GLN A 342 16.03 10.70 -10.67
C GLN A 342 17.25 10.01 -10.08
N ILE A 343 17.57 10.33 -8.83
CA ILE A 343 18.64 9.69 -8.05
C ILE A 343 17.95 8.89 -6.95
N LEU A 344 17.96 7.57 -7.08
CA LEU A 344 17.43 6.64 -6.11
C LEU A 344 18.50 6.46 -5.03
N LEU A 345 18.25 7.01 -3.83
CA LEU A 345 19.15 6.95 -2.69
C LEU A 345 18.70 5.80 -1.79
N ASN A 346 19.44 4.69 -1.82
CA ASN A 346 19.09 3.46 -1.14
C ASN A 346 19.78 3.33 0.21
N GLY A 347 18.98 3.02 1.23
CA GLY A 347 19.38 2.81 2.63
C GLY A 347 19.59 1.33 2.98
N HIS A 348 18.89 0.43 2.30
CA HIS A 348 18.66 -0.96 2.72
C HIS A 348 19.32 -2.00 1.79
N GLY A 349 19.41 -3.26 2.22
CA GLY A 349 19.96 -4.43 1.50
C GLY A 349 19.23 -4.87 0.20
N GLN A 350 18.56 -3.97 -0.50
CA GLN A 350 17.78 -4.26 -1.73
C GLN A 350 18.51 -3.91 -3.03
N GLU A 351 19.84 -3.87 -2.97
CA GLU A 351 20.72 -3.36 -4.03
C GLU A 351 20.62 -4.10 -5.36
N TYR A 352 20.23 -5.39 -5.35
CA TYR A 352 20.07 -6.21 -6.56
C TYR A 352 18.71 -5.99 -7.24
N VAL A 353 17.71 -5.51 -6.50
CA VAL A 353 16.33 -5.34 -6.97
C VAL A 353 16.14 -4.00 -7.66
N ILE A 354 16.73 -2.92 -7.12
CA ILE A 354 16.54 -1.56 -7.64
C ILE A 354 17.08 -1.39 -9.09
N PRO A 355 18.32 -1.84 -9.43
CA PRO A 355 18.81 -1.78 -10.81
C PRO A 355 17.92 -2.57 -11.77
N THR A 356 17.40 -3.72 -11.32
CA THR A 356 16.45 -4.52 -12.11
C THR A 356 15.21 -3.69 -12.45
N ALA A 357 14.62 -2.96 -11.49
CA ALA A 357 13.50 -2.07 -11.72
C ALA A 357 13.84 -0.93 -12.72
N MET A 358 15.00 -0.29 -12.55
CA MET A 358 15.48 0.78 -13.44
C MET A 358 15.65 0.29 -14.89
N HIS A 359 16.29 -0.86 -15.08
CA HIS A 359 16.49 -1.44 -16.41
C HIS A 359 15.19 -1.94 -17.04
N GLN A 360 14.27 -2.50 -16.24
CA GLN A 360 12.95 -2.86 -16.74
C GLN A 360 12.14 -1.63 -17.16
N PHE A 361 12.19 -0.52 -16.40
CA PHE A 361 11.63 0.77 -16.82
C PHE A 361 12.23 1.20 -18.17
N ALA A 362 13.56 1.25 -18.27
CA ALA A 362 14.26 1.71 -19.47
C ALA A 362 13.92 0.86 -20.71
N LYS A 363 13.90 -0.47 -20.58
CA LYS A 363 13.54 -1.40 -21.67
C LYS A 363 12.08 -1.25 -22.10
N ARG A 364 11.16 -1.10 -21.15
CA ARG A 364 9.72 -0.97 -21.43
C ARG A 364 9.39 0.36 -22.09
N TYR A 365 9.84 1.45 -21.45
CA TYR A 365 9.43 2.79 -21.83
C TYR A 365 10.36 3.45 -22.81
N ARG A 366 11.63 3.08 -22.96
CA ARG A 366 12.56 3.65 -23.98
C ARG A 366 12.45 5.18 -24.14
N VAL A 367 12.21 5.89 -23.05
CA VAL A 367 12.12 7.36 -23.00
C VAL A 367 13.44 7.91 -22.45
N PRO A 368 13.91 9.07 -22.92
CA PRO A 368 15.12 9.68 -22.38
C PRO A 368 14.93 9.97 -20.90
N SER A 369 15.88 9.50 -20.10
CA SER A 369 15.87 9.58 -18.63
C SER A 369 17.31 9.56 -18.12
N LEU A 370 17.55 10.14 -16.95
CA LEU A 370 18.77 9.89 -16.19
C LEU A 370 18.36 9.27 -14.85
N LEU A 371 18.63 7.98 -14.69
CA LEU A 371 18.29 7.22 -13.48
C LEU A 371 19.60 6.74 -12.86
N LEU A 372 19.85 7.14 -11.62
CA LEU A 372 21.07 6.79 -10.90
C LEU A 372 20.69 6.11 -9.58
N LEU A 373 21.37 5.02 -9.23
CA LEU A 373 21.28 4.40 -7.92
C LEU A 373 22.51 4.79 -7.10
N VAL A 374 22.30 5.27 -5.88
CA VAL A 374 23.36 5.50 -4.90
C VAL A 374 23.01 4.71 -3.65
N ASN A 375 23.80 3.68 -3.34
CA ASN A 375 23.81 3.09 -2.00
C ASN A 375 24.70 3.97 -1.13
N TRP A 376 24.19 4.46 0.00
CA TRP A 376 24.81 5.55 0.76
C TRP A 376 26.27 5.27 1.19
N TYR A 377 26.64 4.01 1.41
CA TYR A 377 27.99 3.60 1.78
C TYR A 377 28.99 3.47 0.60
N HIS A 378 28.52 3.27 -0.64
CA HIS A 378 29.41 3.01 -1.79
C HIS A 378 30.31 4.18 -2.21
N PRO A 379 29.87 5.46 -2.19
CA PRO A 379 30.72 6.58 -2.63
C PRO A 379 31.93 6.86 -1.74
N ILE A 380 31.89 6.40 -0.50
CA ILE A 380 32.82 6.77 0.57
C ILE A 380 33.34 5.54 1.33
N ARG A 381 33.59 4.43 0.62
CA ARG A 381 33.99 3.12 1.20
C ARG A 381 35.14 3.23 2.20
N ASP A 382 36.11 4.10 1.94
CA ASP A 382 37.27 4.30 2.81
C ASP A 382 36.90 4.80 4.21
N HIS A 383 35.73 5.43 4.37
CA HIS A 383 35.22 5.88 5.66
C HIS A 383 34.55 4.78 6.48
N PHE A 384 34.43 3.55 5.96
CA PHE A 384 33.86 2.39 6.66
C PHE A 384 34.94 1.39 7.09
N LYS A 385 36.22 1.74 6.94
CA LYS A 385 37.35 0.87 7.25
C LYS A 385 37.44 0.56 8.74
N LEU A 386 38.01 -0.61 9.01
CA LEU A 386 38.32 -1.02 10.37
C LEU A 386 39.50 -0.22 10.94
N THR A 387 39.59 -0.11 12.25
CA THR A 387 40.74 0.48 12.95
C THR A 387 42.06 -0.22 12.59
N SER A 388 42.02 -1.53 12.33
CA SER A 388 43.16 -2.31 11.82
C SER A 388 43.61 -1.90 10.40
N GLU A 389 42.76 -1.20 9.66
CA GLU A 389 42.97 -0.72 8.29
C GLU A 389 43.11 0.82 8.24
N GLY A 390 43.23 1.47 9.40
CA GLY A 390 43.34 2.93 9.53
C GLY A 390 42.01 3.69 9.53
N GLY A 391 40.87 3.00 9.68
CA GLY A 391 39.55 3.60 9.84
C GLY A 391 39.13 3.81 11.30
N THR A 392 37.84 4.06 11.52
CA THR A 392 37.26 4.44 12.83
C THR A 392 36.43 3.34 13.50
N TYR A 393 36.19 2.21 12.83
CA TYR A 393 35.29 1.16 13.29
C TYR A 393 36.03 -0.07 13.80
N GLU A 394 35.58 -0.68 14.89
CA GLU A 394 36.18 -1.92 15.39
C GLU A 394 35.56 -3.19 14.79
N THR A 395 34.38 -3.08 14.20
CA THR A 395 33.66 -4.16 13.52
C THR A 395 33.22 -3.76 12.11
N PRO A 396 33.14 -4.74 11.18
CA PRO A 396 32.75 -4.44 9.80
C PRO A 396 31.27 -4.06 9.72
N PHE A 397 30.92 -3.26 8.71
CA PHE A 397 29.53 -2.98 8.36
C PHE A 397 28.83 -4.23 7.79
N ILE A 398 27.66 -4.52 8.34
CA ILE A 398 26.76 -5.64 8.08
C ILE A 398 25.29 -5.19 8.24
N HIS A 399 24.75 -5.10 9.47
CA HIS A 399 23.33 -4.75 9.72
C HIS A 399 23.10 -4.41 11.19
N ALA A 400 22.54 -3.24 11.44
CA ALA A 400 22.25 -2.64 12.75
C ALA A 400 23.43 -2.66 13.73
N ASP A 401 24.64 -2.70 13.18
CA ASP A 401 25.89 -2.89 13.92
C ASP A 401 26.46 -1.56 14.43
N GLU A 402 27.74 -1.59 14.79
CA GLU A 402 28.52 -0.44 15.21
C GLU A 402 28.44 0.72 14.20
N VAL A 403 28.61 0.44 12.92
CA VAL A 403 28.71 1.42 11.84
C VAL A 403 27.36 2.08 11.63
N GLU A 404 26.32 1.32 11.32
CA GLU A 404 24.99 1.85 11.04
C GLU A 404 24.44 2.63 12.23
N THR A 405 24.55 2.04 13.44
CA THR A 405 24.13 2.71 14.67
C THR A 405 24.92 4.02 14.91
N SER A 406 26.21 4.08 14.56
CA SER A 406 27.00 5.31 14.68
C SER A 406 26.52 6.41 13.72
N TRP A 407 26.12 6.04 12.50
CA TRP A 407 25.53 6.96 11.54
C TRP A 407 24.16 7.45 11.98
N SER A 408 23.33 6.56 12.54
CA SER A 408 22.03 6.89 13.12
C SER A 408 22.15 7.84 14.32
N LEU A 409 23.14 7.64 15.20
CA LEU A 409 23.46 8.56 16.29
C LEU A 409 23.93 9.95 15.79
N ALA A 410 24.59 10.02 14.63
CA ALA A 410 25.02 11.29 14.07
C ALA A 410 23.87 12.06 13.38
N LEU A 411 22.91 11.35 12.78
CA LEU A 411 21.86 11.95 11.95
C LEU A 411 20.53 12.15 12.68
N PHE A 412 20.17 11.27 13.61
CA PHE A 412 18.89 11.30 14.33
C PHE A 412 18.99 10.64 15.73
N PRO A 413 19.91 11.10 16.61
CA PRO A 413 20.12 10.50 17.93
C PRO A 413 18.86 10.45 18.80
N GLU A 414 17.86 11.29 18.53
CA GLU A 414 16.60 11.33 19.25
C GLU A 414 15.74 10.06 19.10
N LEU A 415 16.03 9.21 18.11
CA LEU A 415 15.29 7.97 17.86
C LEU A 415 15.99 6.71 18.41
N LEU A 416 17.18 6.85 18.99
CA LEU A 416 17.95 5.72 19.51
C LEU A 416 17.95 5.70 21.05
N ASP A 417 17.88 4.50 21.62
CA ASP A 417 18.12 4.25 23.04
C ASP A 417 19.24 3.21 23.21
N MET A 418 20.47 3.72 23.27
CA MET A 418 21.69 2.91 23.35
C MET A 418 21.77 2.02 24.60
N LYS A 419 20.91 2.23 25.61
CA LYS A 419 20.79 1.31 26.75
C LYS A 419 20.42 -0.11 26.33
N TYR A 420 19.71 -0.25 25.21
CA TYR A 420 19.24 -1.55 24.71
C TYR A 420 20.09 -2.11 23.57
N ALA A 421 21.25 -1.51 23.27
CA ALA A 421 22.11 -1.90 22.16
C ALA A 421 22.82 -3.24 22.45
N PRO A 422 22.54 -4.32 21.70
CA PRO A 422 23.15 -5.62 21.95
C PRO A 422 24.51 -5.77 21.27
N ASP A 423 25.25 -6.78 21.72
CA ASP A 423 26.47 -7.24 21.06
C ASP A 423 26.33 -8.72 20.69
N ASN A 424 26.48 -9.00 19.40
CA ASN A 424 26.40 -10.33 18.83
C ASN A 424 27.73 -10.72 18.18
N LYS A 425 28.10 -12.00 18.34
CA LYS A 425 29.25 -12.58 17.63
C LYS A 425 28.82 -12.99 16.23
N VAL A 426 29.41 -12.36 15.21
CA VAL A 426 29.14 -12.71 13.81
C VAL A 426 29.60 -14.15 13.52
N VAL A 427 28.69 -14.94 12.95
CA VAL A 427 28.88 -16.34 12.55
C VAL A 427 28.89 -16.42 11.02
N GLY A 428 29.87 -17.12 10.46
CA GLY A 428 29.94 -17.49 9.04
C GLY A 428 30.36 -18.94 8.89
N PHE A 429 29.94 -19.59 7.82
CA PHE A 429 30.23 -21.02 7.58
C PHE A 429 31.43 -21.25 6.66
N LEU A 430 31.93 -20.19 6.02
CA LEU A 430 33.06 -20.22 5.10
C LEU A 430 34.22 -19.34 5.63
N PRO A 431 35.45 -19.57 5.14
CA PRO A 431 36.55 -18.63 5.32
C PRO A 431 36.16 -17.20 4.95
N GLY A 432 36.71 -16.25 5.69
CA GLY A 432 36.28 -14.85 5.63
C GLY A 432 36.56 -14.15 4.30
N ASP A 433 37.46 -14.65 3.47
CA ASP A 433 37.95 -14.02 2.23
C ASP A 433 37.08 -14.27 0.99
N HIS A 434 36.07 -15.14 1.06
CA HIS A 434 35.22 -15.46 -0.09
C HIS A 434 34.05 -14.48 -0.32
N VAL A 435 33.20 -14.30 0.69
CA VAL A 435 31.94 -13.55 0.58
C VAL A 435 32.10 -12.17 1.21
N ASP A 436 31.85 -11.13 0.42
CA ASP A 436 31.76 -9.74 0.88
C ASP A 436 30.62 -9.59 1.88
N LYS A 437 30.81 -8.71 2.86
CA LYS A 437 29.78 -8.43 3.86
C LYS A 437 28.84 -7.35 3.32
N ALA A 438 27.89 -6.91 4.14
CA ALA A 438 26.88 -5.97 3.66
C ALA A 438 27.54 -4.71 3.05
N GLY A 439 26.88 -4.20 2.02
CA GLY A 439 27.37 -3.07 1.24
C GLY A 439 28.62 -3.32 0.40
N ASN A 440 29.08 -4.58 0.27
CA ASN A 440 30.22 -4.99 -0.57
C ASN A 440 31.48 -4.14 -0.35
N LEU A 441 31.76 -3.78 0.91
CA LEU A 441 32.80 -2.82 1.26
C LEU A 441 34.19 -3.44 1.38
N LEU A 442 34.30 -4.75 1.61
CA LEU A 442 35.55 -5.43 1.95
C LEU A 442 36.34 -5.92 0.71
N ASN A 443 35.83 -5.66 -0.50
CA ASN A 443 36.48 -5.98 -1.77
C ASN A 443 36.77 -7.48 -1.94
N ARG A 444 35.80 -8.31 -1.55
CA ARG A 444 35.85 -9.77 -1.67
C ARG A 444 35.21 -10.22 -2.99
N PRO A 445 35.56 -11.40 -3.53
CA PRO A 445 35.17 -11.78 -4.88
C PRO A 445 33.67 -12.08 -5.06
N ILE A 446 32.95 -12.45 -4.00
CA ILE A 446 31.52 -12.79 -4.07
C ILE A 446 30.73 -11.72 -3.32
N ASN A 447 29.85 -10.99 -4.01
CA ASN A 447 28.96 -10.01 -3.37
C ASN A 447 28.04 -10.68 -2.33
N TRP A 448 27.68 -9.94 -1.28
CA TRP A 448 26.90 -10.47 -0.16
C TRP A 448 25.54 -11.05 -0.59
N TYR A 449 24.90 -10.45 -1.60
CA TYR A 449 23.61 -10.87 -2.17
C TYR A 449 23.74 -11.95 -3.27
N SER A 450 24.96 -12.32 -3.67
CA SER A 450 25.22 -13.32 -4.72
C SER A 450 25.47 -14.73 -4.16
N GLN A 451 24.94 -15.02 -2.96
CA GLN A 451 25.06 -16.31 -2.31
C GLN A 451 23.81 -16.64 -1.48
N VAL A 452 23.57 -17.93 -1.29
CA VAL A 452 22.57 -18.46 -0.36
C VAL A 452 23.23 -19.58 0.43
N GLY A 453 23.14 -19.50 1.76
CA GLY A 453 23.58 -20.55 2.68
C GLY A 453 25.02 -20.42 3.21
N ALA A 454 25.76 -19.34 2.91
CA ALA A 454 27.11 -19.14 3.46
C ALA A 454 27.14 -18.66 4.93
N GLY A 455 25.96 -18.44 5.53
CA GLY A 455 25.79 -18.03 6.92
C GLY A 455 24.36 -18.30 7.42
N PRO A 456 24.12 -18.10 8.73
CA PRO A 456 22.80 -18.27 9.31
C PRO A 456 21.83 -17.19 8.83
N ILE A 457 20.52 -17.49 8.85
CA ILE A 457 19.50 -16.44 8.83
C ILE A 457 19.46 -15.74 10.18
N GLU A 458 19.10 -14.46 10.21
CA GLU A 458 19.24 -13.61 11.40
C GLU A 458 18.40 -14.12 12.57
N VAL A 459 17.16 -14.54 12.33
CA VAL A 459 16.26 -15.04 13.39
C VAL A 459 16.79 -16.30 14.10
N LYS A 460 17.84 -16.94 13.57
CA LYS A 460 18.51 -18.09 14.19
C LYS A 460 19.81 -17.77 14.91
N ALA A 461 20.51 -16.69 14.54
CA ALA A 461 21.82 -16.36 15.09
C ALA A 461 21.89 -15.01 15.81
N TYR A 462 21.00 -14.09 15.45
CA TYR A 462 20.96 -12.69 15.89
C TYR A 462 19.50 -12.31 16.15
N ILE A 463 18.89 -12.93 17.18
CA ILE A 463 17.44 -12.84 17.40
C ILE A 463 16.96 -11.41 17.66
N GLU A 464 17.87 -10.54 18.10
CA GLU A 464 17.65 -9.11 18.30
C GLU A 464 17.60 -8.31 16.99
N GLY A 465 18.10 -8.85 15.87
CA GLY A 465 18.22 -8.14 14.59
C GLY A 465 19.44 -7.23 14.53
N VAL A 466 20.54 -7.64 15.16
CA VAL A 466 21.83 -6.92 15.15
C VAL A 466 22.94 -7.88 14.77
N VAL A 467 23.56 -7.65 13.62
CA VAL A 467 24.65 -8.50 13.10
C VAL A 467 26.00 -7.84 13.37
N GLY A 468 26.38 -7.79 14.65
CA GLY A 468 27.61 -7.15 15.09
C GLY A 468 27.48 -6.60 16.49
N ARG A 469 28.19 -5.50 16.79
CA ARG A 469 28.25 -4.90 18.12
C ARG A 469 27.74 -3.47 18.09
N SER A 470 26.46 -3.24 18.35
CA SER A 470 25.93 -1.87 18.35
C SER A 470 26.26 -1.11 19.62
N SER A 471 26.58 -1.78 20.74
CA SER A 471 26.86 -1.11 22.03
C SER A 471 28.09 -0.18 22.01
N ILE A 472 29.02 -0.43 21.08
CA ILE A 472 30.24 0.36 20.87
C ILE A 472 30.07 1.47 19.82
N ALA A 473 28.88 1.63 19.25
CA ALA A 473 28.58 2.69 18.30
C ALA A 473 28.65 4.07 18.95
N ARG A 474 29.21 5.06 18.25
CA ARG A 474 29.39 6.43 18.73
C ARG A 474 29.23 7.38 17.55
N ALA A 475 28.50 8.49 17.73
CA ALA A 475 28.27 9.46 16.66
C ALA A 475 29.58 9.95 16.03
N GLU A 476 30.62 10.16 16.85
CA GLU A 476 31.94 10.65 16.46
C GLU A 476 32.62 9.75 15.41
N LYS A 477 32.33 8.45 15.41
CA LYS A 477 32.87 7.51 14.42
C LYS A 477 32.35 7.79 13.01
N ALA A 478 31.11 8.27 12.90
CA ALA A 478 30.44 8.60 11.64
C ALA A 478 30.66 10.06 11.19
N VAL A 479 31.03 10.97 12.10
CA VAL A 479 31.21 12.41 11.79
C VAL A 479 32.26 12.67 10.71
N GLY A 480 33.24 11.77 10.53
CA GLY A 480 34.18 11.85 9.41
C GLY A 480 33.60 11.42 8.05
N GLY A 481 32.61 10.52 8.03
CA GLY A 481 32.02 9.97 6.81
C GLY A 481 30.77 10.72 6.34
N VAL A 482 29.91 11.18 7.26
CA VAL A 482 28.64 11.87 6.93
C VAL A 482 28.88 13.07 6.00
N PRO A 483 29.77 14.03 6.32
CA PRO A 483 30.01 15.18 5.43
C PRO A 483 30.54 14.76 4.05
N GLN A 484 31.38 13.73 3.98
CA GLN A 484 31.96 13.26 2.71
C GLN A 484 30.90 12.68 1.78
N LEU A 485 29.92 11.97 2.34
CA LEU A 485 28.78 11.50 1.57
C LEU A 485 27.88 12.66 1.13
N LEU A 486 27.60 13.61 2.02
CA LEU A 486 26.80 14.80 1.67
C LEU A 486 27.48 15.62 0.57
N ASP A 487 28.79 15.84 0.66
CA ASP A 487 29.60 16.52 -0.35
C ASP A 487 29.57 15.78 -1.70
N TYR A 488 29.63 14.45 -1.67
CA TYR A 488 29.48 13.63 -2.88
C TYR A 488 28.08 13.80 -3.50
N LEU A 489 27.02 13.72 -2.70
CA LEU A 489 25.64 13.84 -3.18
C LEU A 489 25.34 15.24 -3.70
N GLU A 490 25.82 16.29 -3.02
CA GLU A 490 25.74 17.68 -3.48
C GLU A 490 26.46 17.84 -4.83
N ARG A 491 27.68 17.33 -4.95
CA ARG A 491 28.44 17.35 -6.20
C ARG A 491 27.70 16.60 -7.30
N LEU A 492 27.19 15.40 -7.03
CA LEU A 492 26.44 14.59 -7.99
C LEU A 492 25.22 15.35 -8.53
N VAL A 493 24.42 15.96 -7.65
CA VAL A 493 23.26 16.76 -8.04
C VAL A 493 23.69 17.97 -8.87
N THR A 494 24.75 18.67 -8.44
CA THR A 494 25.27 19.86 -9.13
C THR A 494 25.82 19.53 -10.52
N ASP A 495 26.58 18.44 -10.65
CA ASP A 495 27.14 17.99 -11.92
C ASP A 495 26.04 17.54 -12.89
N VAL A 496 25.02 16.82 -12.39
CA VAL A 496 23.84 16.46 -13.19
C VAL A 496 23.08 17.70 -13.65
N HIS A 497 22.88 18.70 -12.77
CA HIS A 497 22.20 19.95 -13.11
C HIS A 497 22.98 20.76 -14.14
N LYS A 498 24.32 20.82 -14.01
CA LYS A 498 25.21 21.49 -14.95
C LYS A 498 25.24 20.81 -16.31
N ALA A 499 25.34 19.48 -16.34
CA ALA A 499 25.36 18.70 -17.58
C ALA A 499 24.00 18.72 -18.29
N PHE A 500 22.91 18.66 -17.51
CA PHE A 500 21.54 18.63 -18.00
C PHE A 500 20.66 19.62 -17.23
N PRO A 501 20.71 20.92 -17.59
CA PRO A 501 19.89 21.96 -16.97
C PRO A 501 18.38 21.65 -17.01
N PRO A 502 17.54 22.40 -16.29
CA PRO A 502 16.10 22.16 -16.24
C PRO A 502 15.46 21.99 -17.63
N GLY A 503 14.74 20.88 -17.81
CA GLY A 503 14.10 20.52 -19.09
C GLY A 503 15.05 19.95 -20.15
N LYS A 504 16.36 19.86 -19.90
CA LYS A 504 17.33 19.16 -20.73
C LYS A 504 17.59 17.76 -20.20
N LEU A 505 17.87 16.84 -21.13
CA LEU A 505 18.10 15.42 -20.89
C LEU A 505 19.33 14.98 -21.70
N PRO A 506 19.87 13.77 -21.44
CA PRO A 506 20.82 13.15 -22.34
C PRO A 506 20.35 13.21 -23.81
N PRO A 507 21.26 13.38 -24.78
CA PRO A 507 20.90 13.51 -26.19
C PRO A 507 19.99 12.36 -26.63
N VAL A 508 18.76 12.69 -27.03
CA VAL A 508 17.66 11.71 -27.18
C VAL A 508 18.02 10.66 -28.24
N GLU A 509 18.61 11.11 -29.34
CA GLU A 509 19.11 10.31 -30.45
C GLU A 509 20.23 9.34 -30.06
N MET A 510 20.92 9.56 -28.94
CA MET A 510 21.98 8.69 -28.45
C MET A 510 21.49 7.67 -27.41
N VAL A 511 20.27 7.83 -26.89
CA VAL A 511 19.78 7.04 -25.74
C VAL A 511 18.48 6.29 -26.02
N THR A 512 17.86 6.48 -27.19
CA THR A 512 16.67 5.72 -27.59
C THR A 512 16.48 5.69 -29.11
N GLU A 513 16.02 4.54 -29.60
CA GLU A 513 15.61 4.33 -30.99
C GLU A 513 14.07 4.43 -31.17
N ARG A 514 13.35 4.93 -30.16
CA ARG A 514 11.89 5.07 -30.27
C ARG A 514 11.52 6.14 -31.30
N ASP A 515 10.38 5.93 -31.95
CA ASP A 515 9.81 6.88 -32.92
C ASP A 515 9.82 8.33 -32.36
N PRO A 516 10.43 9.28 -33.10
CA PRO A 516 10.53 10.67 -32.65
C PRO A 516 9.18 11.34 -32.41
N LYS A 517 8.11 10.99 -33.14
CA LYS A 517 6.78 11.59 -32.94
C LYS A 517 6.16 11.11 -31.64
N GLU A 518 6.28 9.83 -31.32
CA GLU A 518 5.86 9.29 -30.02
C GLU A 518 6.60 9.95 -28.86
N LEU A 519 7.92 10.08 -28.99
CA LEU A 519 8.77 10.74 -27.98
C LEU A 519 8.37 12.20 -27.78
N GLN A 520 8.21 12.97 -28.86
CA GLN A 520 7.78 14.37 -28.77
C GLN A 520 6.41 14.50 -28.09
N ALA A 521 5.47 13.60 -28.38
CA ALA A 521 4.16 13.61 -27.75
C ALA A 521 4.26 13.43 -26.22
N VAL A 522 5.04 12.46 -25.73
CA VAL A 522 5.17 12.22 -24.28
C VAL A 522 6.08 13.20 -23.57
N LEU A 523 7.10 13.73 -24.25
CA LEU A 523 7.97 14.78 -23.71
C LEU A 523 7.20 16.10 -23.50
N LYS A 524 6.28 16.42 -24.42
CA LYS A 524 5.37 17.57 -24.31
C LYS A 524 4.42 17.43 -23.12
N GLY A 525 3.97 16.22 -22.82
CA GLY A 525 3.12 15.90 -21.67
C GLY A 525 1.66 16.34 -21.83
N PRO A 526 0.72 15.75 -21.07
CA PRO A 526 -0.72 15.94 -21.29
C PRO A 526 -1.19 17.38 -21.04
N ARG A 527 -0.61 18.07 -20.06
CA ARG A 527 -0.99 19.47 -19.71
C ARG A 527 -0.68 20.49 -20.82
N LYS A 528 0.19 20.13 -21.77
CA LYS A 528 0.59 21.02 -22.88
C LYS A 528 0.04 20.53 -24.23
N GLY A 529 -0.92 19.59 -24.24
CA GLY A 529 -1.46 18.99 -25.47
C GLY A 529 -0.59 17.88 -26.07
N GLY A 530 0.26 17.26 -25.25
CA GLY A 530 0.96 16.02 -25.56
C GLY A 530 0.24 14.79 -24.99
N LYS A 531 0.97 13.71 -24.75
CA LYS A 531 0.48 12.45 -24.17
C LYS A 531 1.16 12.16 -22.84
N SER A 532 0.50 11.35 -22.00
CA SER A 532 1.13 10.76 -20.81
C SER A 532 2.10 9.66 -21.20
N ILE A 533 3.14 9.40 -20.41
CA ILE A 533 4.02 8.22 -20.61
C ILE A 533 3.21 6.92 -20.66
N TYR A 534 2.06 6.87 -19.98
CA TYR A 534 1.21 5.68 -19.93
C TYR A 534 0.53 5.38 -21.27
N SER A 535 0.53 6.30 -22.24
CA SER A 535 0.11 5.97 -23.61
C SER A 535 1.09 5.04 -24.33
N LEU A 536 2.31 4.89 -23.80
CA LEU A 536 3.34 3.96 -24.30
C LEU A 536 3.26 2.59 -23.60
N GLY A 537 2.58 2.52 -22.47
CA GLY A 537 2.42 1.30 -21.68
C GLY A 537 2.04 1.58 -20.23
N TYR A 538 1.16 0.74 -19.67
CA TYR A 538 0.83 0.78 -18.25
C TYR A 538 2.00 0.24 -17.39
N PRO A 539 2.27 0.78 -16.19
CA PRO A 539 3.25 0.20 -15.27
C PRO A 539 2.76 -1.18 -14.84
N PRO A 540 3.51 -2.27 -15.11
CA PRO A 540 3.13 -3.60 -14.66
C PRO A 540 3.28 -3.76 -13.15
#